data_AF-A0A662G8E0-F1
#
_entry.id   AF-A0A662G8E0-F1
#
_cell.length_a   1.000
_cell.length_b   1.000
_cell.length_c   1.000
_cell.angle_alpha   90.00
_cell.angle_beta   90.00
_cell.angle_gamma   90.00
#
_symmetry.space_group_name_H-M   'P 1'
#
loop_
_entity.id
_entity.type
_entity.pdbx_description
1 polymer ?
#
loop_
_entity_poly.entity_id
_entity_poly.type
_entity_poly.pdbx_seq_one_letter_code
_entity_poly.pdbx_strand_id
1 'polypeptide(L)' 'MSEKVSINISKEIYEKAKKYVENSGGEFNSVEEFIEFVLKEVLEEEREEKQVYTPEEEEEIKRRLKSLGYL' A
#
# COMPACT_ATOMS: atom_id res chain seq x y z
N MET A 1 -13.41 8.82 13.56
CA MET A 1 -13.46 7.36 13.34
C MET A 1 -13.62 7.16 11.84
N SER A 2 -12.74 6.38 11.22
CA SER A 2 -12.85 6.06 9.80
C SER A 2 -14.15 5.30 9.53
N GLU A 3 -14.86 5.65 8.47
CA GLU A 3 -16.04 4.90 8.03
C GLU A 3 -15.60 3.51 7.56
N LYS A 4 -16.24 2.45 8.07
CA LYS A 4 -16.00 1.07 7.65
C LYS A 4 -17.10 0.60 6.70
N VAL A 5 -16.72 -0.18 5.70
CA VAL A 5 -17.64 -0.83 4.75
C VAL A 5 -17.58 -2.34 4.90
N SER A 6 -18.72 -3.02 4.79
CA SER A 6 -18.77 -4.48 4.81
C SER A 6 -18.50 -5.05 3.43
N ILE A 7 -17.57 -6.00 3.34
CA ILE A 7 -17.23 -6.72 2.11
C ILE A 7 -17.55 -8.20 2.25
N ASN A 8 -17.91 -8.85 1.15
CA ASN A 8 -18.08 -10.31 1.12
C ASN A 8 -16.86 -10.92 0.43
N ILE A 9 -16.19 -11.84 1.12
CA ILE A 9 -15.09 -12.64 0.59
C ILE A 9 -15.42 -14.12 0.71
N SER A 10 -14.73 -14.96 -0.06
CA SER A 10 -14.96 -16.41 0.03
C SER A 10 -14.52 -16.93 1.40
N LYS A 11 -15.27 -17.90 1.93
CA LYS A 11 -14.99 -18.50 3.24
C LYS A 11 -13.58 -19.10 3.32
N GLU A 12 -13.09 -19.65 2.22
CA GLU A 12 -11.75 -20.21 2.15
C GLU A 12 -10.66 -19.17 2.39
N ILE A 13 -10.81 -17.96 1.81
CA ILE A 13 -9.85 -16.87 2.00
C ILE A 13 -9.91 -16.36 3.43
N TYR A 14 -11.10 -16.21 3.98
CA TYR A 14 -11.26 -15.81 5.38
C TYR A 14 -10.59 -16.79 6.36
N GLU A 15 -10.75 -18.10 6.15
CA GLU A 15 -10.11 -19.12 6.99
C GLU A 15 -8.58 -19.08 6.89
N LYS A 16 -8.04 -18.84 5.69
CA LYS A 16 -6.58 -18.66 5.51
C LYS A 16 -6.08 -17.41 6.25
N ALA A 17 -6.79 -16.29 6.12
CA ALA A 17 -6.46 -15.05 6.82
C ALA A 17 -6.54 -15.22 8.34
N LYS A 18 -7.58 -15.90 8.83
CA LYS A 18 -7.75 -16.20 10.26
C LYS A 18 -6.57 -17.02 10.81
N LYS A 19 -6.19 -18.10 10.11
CA LYS A 19 -5.02 -18.91 10.50
C LYS A 19 -3.74 -18.09 10.50
N TYR A 20 -3.58 -17.18 9.54
CA TYR A 20 -2.42 -16.29 9.50
C TYR A 20 -2.36 -15.40 10.74
N VAL A 21 -3.47 -14.76 11.10
CA VAL A 21 -3.58 -13.92 12.31
C VAL A 21 -3.34 -14.70 13.60
N GLU A 22 -3.84 -15.94 13.68
CA GLU A 22 -3.58 -16.82 14.84
C GLU A 22 -2.10 -17.22 14.94
N ASN A 23 -1.41 -17.40 13.80
CA ASN A 23 0.00 -17.79 13.74
C ASN A 23 0.97 -16.61 13.87
N SER A 24 0.53 -15.37 13.60
CA SER A 24 1.39 -14.18 13.65
C SER A 24 1.73 -13.72 15.07
N GLY A 25 1.28 -14.44 16.10
CA GLY A 25 1.69 -14.22 17.49
C GLY A 25 1.22 -12.90 18.10
N GLY A 26 0.17 -12.30 17.54
CA GLY A 26 -0.40 -11.03 18.00
C GLY A 26 0.02 -9.79 17.21
N GLU A 27 0.62 -9.97 16.03
CA GLU A 27 0.89 -8.86 15.09
C GLU A 27 -0.42 -8.17 14.63
N PHE A 28 -1.52 -8.92 14.58
CA PHE A 28 -2.84 -8.40 14.25
C PHE A 28 -3.85 -8.80 15.34
N ASN A 29 -4.69 -7.86 15.75
CA ASN A 29 -5.73 -8.09 16.76
C ASN A 29 -7.00 -8.68 16.14
N SER A 30 -7.16 -8.55 14.81
CA SER A 30 -8.31 -9.05 14.09
C SER A 30 -8.01 -9.37 12.63
N VAL A 31 -8.85 -10.20 12.02
CA VAL A 31 -8.79 -10.49 10.57
C VAL A 31 -9.07 -9.23 9.74
N GLU A 32 -9.91 -8.32 10.25
CA GLU A 32 -10.18 -7.04 9.59
C GLU A 32 -8.91 -6.19 9.47
N GLU A 33 -8.14 -6.09 10.55
CA GLU A 33 -6.88 -5.32 10.59
C GLU A 33 -5.85 -5.88 9.61
N PHE A 34 -5.72 -7.21 9.55
CA PHE A 34 -4.86 -7.87 8.58
C PHE A 34 -5.29 -7.59 7.12
N ILE A 35 -6.59 -7.70 6.83
CA ILE A 35 -7.11 -7.44 5.48
C ILE A 35 -6.90 -5.96 5.10
N GLU A 36 -7.17 -5.05 6.03
CA GLU A 36 -6.96 -3.60 5.82
C GLU A 36 -5.49 -3.30 5.53
N PHE A 37 -4.56 -3.88 6.29
CA PHE A 37 -3.12 -3.74 6.06
C PHE A 37 -2.71 -4.24 4.68
N VAL A 38 -3.09 -5.48 4.32
CA VAL A 38 -2.73 -6.05 3.01
C VAL A 38 -3.32 -5.24 1.85
N LEU A 39 -4.57 -4.80 1.96
CA LEU A 39 -5.18 -3.96 0.93
C LEU A 39 -4.49 -2.60 0.83
N LYS A 40 -4.07 -2.03 1.96
CA LYS A 40 -3.36 -0.75 1.99
C LYS A 40 -2.00 -0.88 1.30
N GLU A 41 -1.19 -1.86 1.66
CA GLU A 41 0.13 -2.08 1.03
C GLU A 41 -0.02 -2.28 -0.49
N VAL A 42 -0.95 -3.13 -0.93
CA VAL A 42 -1.17 -3.38 -2.38
C VAL A 42 -1.64 -2.12 -3.12
N LEU A 43 -2.50 -1.32 -2.50
CA LEU A 43 -3.02 -0.09 -3.12
C LEU A 43 -2.05 1.10 -3.02
N GLU A 44 -1.16 1.11 -2.02
CA GLU A 44 -0.12 2.13 -1.86
C GLU A 44 1.11 1.83 -2.72
N GLU A 45 1.53 0.57 -2.85
CA GLU A 45 2.57 0.17 -3.83
C GLU A 45 2.17 0.58 -5.26
N GLU A 46 0.90 0.38 -5.65
CA GLU A 46 0.39 0.85 -6.95
C GLU A 46 0.40 2.38 -7.11
N ARG A 47 0.40 3.14 -6.00
CA ARG A 47 0.49 4.61 -6.01
C ARG A 47 1.94 5.08 -6.04
N GLU A 48 2.83 4.43 -5.31
CA GLU A 48 4.26 4.76 -5.31
C GLU A 48 4.91 4.45 -6.67
N GLU A 49 4.51 3.39 -7.37
CA GLU A 49 4.99 3.13 -8.74
C GLU A 49 4.48 4.16 -9.77
N LYS A 50 3.42 4.93 -9.47
CA LYS A 50 2.79 5.88 -10.41
C LYS A 50 3.08 7.36 -10.14
N GLN A 51 3.70 7.73 -9.03
CA GLN A 51 3.96 9.14 -8.69
C GLN A 51 5.36 9.37 -8.10
N VAL A 52 6.40 8.83 -8.72
CA VAL A 52 7.76 9.16 -8.26
C VAL A 52 8.11 10.61 -8.61
N TYR A 53 7.59 11.17 -9.72
CA TYR A 53 7.64 12.61 -10.01
C TYR A 53 6.43 13.06 -10.82
N THR A 54 5.85 14.19 -10.45
CA THR A 54 4.96 14.94 -11.34
C THR A 54 5.75 15.47 -12.54
N PRO A 55 5.10 15.77 -13.69
CA PRO A 55 5.79 16.36 -14.85
C PRO A 55 6.58 17.64 -14.50
N GLU A 56 6.10 18.41 -13.53
CA GLU A 56 6.73 19.63 -13.05
C GLU A 56 8.02 19.34 -12.25
N GLU A 57 8.02 18.30 -11.42
CA GLU A 57 9.20 17.86 -10.67
C GLU A 57 10.27 17.26 -11.61
N GLU A 58 9.86 16.52 -12.64
CA GLU A 58 10.80 16.04 -13.66
C GLU A 58 11.50 17.18 -14.40
N GLU A 59 10.78 18.26 -14.73
CA GLU A 59 11.37 19.44 -15.35
C GLU A 59 12.36 20.14 -14.42
N GLU A 60 12.04 20.24 -13.14
CA GLU A 60 12.93 20.87 -12.18
C GLU A 60 14.20 20.04 -11.95
N ILE A 61 14.08 18.72 -11.90
CA ILE A 61 15.24 17.80 -11.85
C ILE A 61 16.09 17.95 -13.12
N LYS A 62 15.48 18.00 -14.32
CA LYS A 62 16.21 18.24 -15.58
C LYS A 62 16.94 19.60 -15.56
N ARG A 63 16.30 20.66 -15.04
CA ARG A 63 16.93 21.99 -14.89
C ARG A 63 18.13 21.95 -13.92
N ARG A 64 18.01 21.24 -12.80
CA ARG A 64 19.09 21.07 -11.82
C ARG A 64 20.24 20.24 -12.39
N LEU A 65 19.95 19.11 -13.02
CA LEU A 65 20.96 18.24 -13.65
C LEU A 65 21.76 18.97 -14.73
N LYS A 66 21.09 19.77 -15.57
CA LYS A 66 21.74 20.63 -16.58
C LYS A 66 22.62 21.71 -15.95
N SER A 67 22.16 22.33 -14.86
CA SER A 67 22.95 23.32 -14.11
C SER A 67 24.20 22.72 -13.45
N LEU A 68 24.12 21.43 -13.10
CA LEU A 68 25.21 20.68 -12.49
C LEU A 68 26.12 19.99 -13.53
N GLY A 69 25.82 20.10 -14.83
CA GLY A 69 26.64 19.57 -15.93
C GLY A 69 26.55 18.05 -16.13
N TYR A 70 25.51 17.41 -15.60
CA TYR A 70 25.26 15.97 -15.80
C TYR A 70 24.46 15.67 -17.10
N LEU A 71 23.98 16.70 -17.79
CA LEU A 71 23.25 16.71 -19.07
C LEU A 71 23.74 17.86 -19.95
#